data_AF-A0A833FLR5-F1
#
_entry.id   AF-A0A833FLR5-F1
#
_cell.length_a   1.000
_cell.length_b   1.000
_cell.length_c   1.000
_cell.angle_alpha   90.00
_cell.angle_beta   90.00
_cell.angle_gamma   90.00
#
_symmetry.space_group_name_H-M   'P 1'
#
loop_
_entity.id
_entity.type
_entity.pdbx_description
1 polymer ?
#
loop_
_entity_poly.entity_id
_entity_poly.type
_entity_poly.pdbx_seq_one_letter_code
_entity_poly.pdbx_strand_id
1 'polypeptide(L)'
;MSDVLRKRVQGRLDALGINAFEAAKRGGLTRNFFYELFRLENGKYKKDRFNLKHLDAAAFALDCDPEYLTLEQRTPRRGGTPDGTKISGIAEAGALRSPGAGIPKGLTVAIEPDPRYPIEAQQIFQVRGGHAAGLNIPSEAFVVVASADALRDAGRELIAGDVVVVSRTAVEDKAEITIRKVAFDALGMRFDAYPDDGAIDPLHASDGGIVLGLVLQAIVVF
;
A
#
# COMPACT_ATOMS: atom_id res chain seq x y z
N MET A 1 -29.40 10.40 1.75
CA MET A 1 -28.20 10.65 2.58
C MET A 1 -28.38 10.11 4.00
N SER A 2 -29.34 10.60 4.80
CA SER A 2 -29.46 10.21 6.22
C SER A 2 -29.75 8.72 6.50
N ASP A 3 -30.55 8.04 5.67
CA ASP A 3 -30.86 6.63 5.91
C ASP A 3 -29.68 5.69 5.64
N VAL A 4 -28.84 6.01 4.66
CA VAL A 4 -27.62 5.24 4.36
C VAL A 4 -26.58 5.48 5.44
N LEU A 5 -26.38 6.74 5.86
CA LEU A 5 -25.52 7.09 6.99
C LEU A 5 -25.95 6.34 8.26
N ARG A 6 -27.25 6.31 8.57
CA ARG A 6 -27.77 5.58 9.74
C ARG A 6 -27.44 4.09 9.68
N LYS A 7 -27.64 3.45 8.52
CA LYS A 7 -27.27 2.04 8.32
C LYS A 7 -25.77 1.80 8.53
N ARG A 8 -24.92 2.71 8.06
CA ARG A 8 -23.46 2.63 8.25
C ARG A 8 -23.05 2.79 9.71
N VAL A 9 -23.59 3.78 10.39
CA VAL A 9 -23.36 3.98 11.83
C VAL A 9 -23.83 2.76 12.63
N GLN A 10 -25.04 2.26 12.37
CA GLN A 10 -25.55 1.06 13.02
C GLN A 10 -24.65 -0.15 12.76
N GLY A 11 -24.29 -0.40 11.50
CA GLY A 11 -23.43 -1.52 11.14
C GLY A 11 -22.05 -1.46 11.81
N ARG A 12 -21.50 -0.27 12.08
CA ARG A 12 -20.26 -0.12 12.86
C ARG A 12 -20.45 -0.40 14.34
N LEU A 13 -21.53 0.09 14.95
CA LEU A 13 -21.85 -0.19 16.35
C LEU A 13 -21.99 -1.70 16.55
N ASP A 14 -22.73 -2.37 15.67
CA ASP A 14 -22.93 -3.82 15.69
C ASP A 14 -21.59 -4.57 15.51
N ALA A 15 -20.77 -4.17 14.54
CA ALA A 15 -19.48 -4.80 14.26
C ALA A 15 -18.45 -4.61 15.39
N LEU A 16 -18.51 -3.48 16.10
CA LEU A 16 -17.64 -3.20 17.24
C LEU A 16 -18.15 -3.81 18.54
N GLY A 17 -19.40 -4.29 18.57
CA GLY A 17 -20.04 -4.82 19.78
C GLY A 17 -20.23 -3.75 20.86
N ILE A 18 -20.35 -2.48 20.48
CA ILE A 18 -20.52 -1.35 21.40
C ILE A 18 -21.83 -0.62 21.15
N ASN A 19 -22.39 -0.02 22.20
CA ASN A 19 -23.59 0.81 22.06
C ASN A 19 -23.26 2.26 21.64
N ALA A 20 -24.28 3.00 21.20
CA ALA A 20 -24.14 4.39 20.75
C ALA A 20 -23.57 5.34 21.82
N PHE A 21 -23.80 5.05 23.10
CA PHE A 21 -23.25 5.83 24.20
C PHE A 21 -21.74 5.59 24.38
N GLU A 22 -21.32 4.34 24.34
CA GLU A 22 -19.91 3.94 24.40
C GLU A 22 -19.13 4.51 23.22
N ALA A 23 -19.69 4.46 22.02
CA ALA A 23 -19.10 5.11 20.85
C ALA A 23 -18.98 6.63 21.04
N ALA A 24 -20.03 7.31 21.51
CA ALA A 24 -19.97 8.75 21.78
C ALA A 24 -18.88 9.10 22.80
N LYS A 25 -18.79 8.32 23.89
CA LYS A 25 -17.75 8.47 24.90
C LYS A 25 -16.35 8.28 24.32
N ARG A 26 -16.16 7.29 23.44
CA ARG A 26 -14.88 7.03 22.74
C ARG A 26 -14.44 8.22 21.88
N GLY A 27 -15.37 8.88 21.20
CA GLY A 27 -15.09 10.07 20.38
C GLY A 27 -15.04 11.41 21.11
N GLY A 28 -15.21 11.45 22.44
CA GLY A 28 -15.35 12.71 23.18
C GLY A 28 -16.60 13.51 22.79
N LEU A 29 -17.61 12.84 22.23
CA LEU A 29 -18.86 13.42 21.78
C LEU A 29 -19.90 13.45 22.90
N THR A 30 -20.95 14.26 22.73
CA THR A 30 -22.06 14.28 23.67
C THR A 30 -22.74 12.91 23.72
N ARG A 31 -23.20 12.50 24.90
CA ARG A 31 -23.85 11.20 25.16
C ARG A 31 -24.93 10.80 24.15
N ASN A 32 -25.67 11.79 23.63
CA ASN A 32 -26.79 11.56 22.73
C ASN A 32 -26.44 11.70 21.25
N PHE A 33 -25.19 12.01 20.89
CA PHE A 33 -24.79 12.34 19.52
C PHE A 33 -25.25 11.30 18.50
N PHE A 34 -24.87 10.03 18.67
CA PHE A 34 -25.29 8.96 17.76
C PHE A 34 -26.79 8.62 17.91
N TYR A 35 -27.37 8.73 19.10
CA TYR A 35 -28.81 8.50 19.32
C TYR A 35 -29.69 9.48 18.53
N GLU A 36 -29.23 10.70 18.30
CA GLU A 36 -29.97 11.67 17.50
C GLU A 36 -30.18 11.22 16.05
N LEU A 37 -29.29 10.38 15.50
CA LEU A 37 -29.43 9.80 14.17
C LEU A 37 -30.55 8.75 14.07
N PHE A 38 -30.87 8.12 15.19
CA PHE A 38 -31.89 7.08 15.30
C PHE A 38 -33.24 7.60 15.82
N ARG A 39 -33.33 8.89 16.16
CA ARG A 39 -34.58 9.48 16.67
C ARG A 39 -35.60 9.68 15.55
N LEU A 40 -36.79 9.13 15.76
CA LEU A 40 -37.96 9.35 14.91
C LEU A 40 -38.71 10.62 15.34
N GLU A 41 -39.22 11.35 14.36
CA GLU A 41 -40.06 12.53 14.53
C GLU A 41 -41.23 12.38 13.54
N ASN A 42 -42.47 12.28 14.05
CA ASN A 42 -43.66 11.99 13.25
C ASN A 42 -43.54 10.74 12.36
N GLY A 43 -42.95 9.67 12.89
CA GLY A 43 -42.75 8.41 12.17
C GLY A 43 -41.70 8.45 11.06
N LYS A 44 -40.94 9.55 10.93
CA LYS A 44 -39.87 9.71 9.93
C LYS A 44 -38.57 10.16 10.60
N TYR A 45 -37.46 9.83 9.97
CA TYR A 45 -36.15 10.29 10.43
C TYR A 45 -35.80 11.65 9.82
N LYS A 46 -35.23 12.55 10.61
CA LYS A 46 -34.80 13.88 10.16
C LYS A 46 -33.48 13.79 9.39
N LYS A 47 -33.34 14.51 8.27
CA LYS A 47 -32.22 14.36 7.33
C LYS A 47 -30.91 15.04 7.76
N ASP A 48 -30.95 15.99 8.69
CA ASP A 48 -29.84 16.92 8.95
C ASP A 48 -29.29 16.89 10.39
N ARG A 49 -29.46 15.78 11.12
CA ARG A 49 -29.00 15.68 12.52
C ARG A 49 -27.51 15.32 12.66
N PHE A 50 -26.83 14.96 11.56
CA PHE A 50 -25.41 14.69 11.59
C PHE A 50 -24.61 15.98 11.35
N ASN A 51 -23.97 16.48 12.41
CA ASN A 51 -23.16 17.68 12.31
C ASN A 51 -21.76 17.34 11.77
N LEU A 52 -21.45 17.79 10.56
CA LEU A 52 -20.15 17.58 9.90
C LEU A 52 -18.96 18.14 10.71
N LYS A 53 -19.16 19.12 11.60
CA LYS A 53 -18.09 19.61 12.49
C LYS A 53 -17.55 18.54 13.45
N HIS A 54 -18.31 17.47 13.66
CA HIS A 54 -17.94 16.35 14.53
C HIS A 54 -17.58 15.09 13.72
N LEU A 55 -17.39 15.23 12.41
CA LEU A 55 -17.14 14.10 11.50
C LEU A 55 -15.92 13.29 11.92
N ASP A 56 -14.79 13.93 12.19
CA ASP A 56 -13.54 13.25 12.58
C ASP A 56 -13.67 12.52 13.92
N ALA A 57 -14.28 13.18 14.90
CA ALA A 57 -14.56 12.58 16.21
C ALA A 57 -15.54 11.41 16.12
N ALA A 58 -16.53 11.49 15.21
CA ALA A 58 -17.49 10.42 14.97
C ALA A 58 -16.84 9.24 14.22
N ALA A 59 -15.96 9.52 13.25
CA ALA A 59 -15.19 8.51 12.54
C ALA A 59 -14.25 7.75 13.49
N PHE A 60 -13.53 8.47 14.35
CA PHE A 60 -12.70 7.89 15.41
C PHE A 60 -13.51 7.01 16.38
N ALA A 61 -14.67 7.48 16.83
CA ALA A 61 -15.57 6.73 17.70
C ALA A 61 -16.04 5.39 17.10
N LEU A 62 -16.34 5.40 15.79
CA LEU A 62 -16.86 4.25 15.04
C LEU A 62 -15.78 3.41 14.37
N ASP A 63 -14.51 3.75 14.65
CA ASP A 63 -13.34 3.05 14.13
C ASP A 63 -13.43 2.91 12.60
N CYS A 64 -13.71 4.03 11.93
CA CYS A 64 -13.86 4.16 10.48
C CYS A 64 -13.28 5.49 9.98
N ASP A 65 -13.31 5.73 8.66
CA ASP A 65 -12.91 7.02 8.06
C ASP A 65 -14.07 8.02 7.97
N PRO A 66 -13.79 9.34 7.94
CA PRO A 66 -14.74 10.38 7.56
C PRO A 66 -15.47 10.09 6.24
N GLU A 67 -14.76 9.62 5.22
CA GLU A 67 -15.27 9.33 3.87
C GLU A 67 -16.29 8.16 3.88
N TYR A 68 -16.17 7.27 4.86
CA TYR A 68 -17.17 6.23 5.10
C TYR A 68 -18.45 6.80 5.72
N LEU A 69 -18.43 7.92 6.43
CA LEU A 69 -19.64 8.56 6.93
C LEU A 69 -20.25 9.52 5.89
N THR A 70 -19.46 10.15 5.03
CA THR A 70 -19.94 11.05 3.96
C THR A 70 -20.51 10.34 2.73
N LEU A 71 -20.44 9.01 2.69
CA LEU A 71 -20.88 8.17 1.57
C LEU A 71 -19.93 8.12 0.36
N GLU A 72 -18.76 8.73 0.47
CA GLU A 72 -17.73 8.75 -0.57
C GLU A 72 -17.01 7.39 -0.68
N GLN A 73 -16.94 6.63 0.42
CA GLN A 73 -16.35 5.29 0.48
C GLN A 73 -17.42 4.21 0.75
N ARG A 74 -17.26 2.97 0.27
CA ARG A 74 -18.25 1.88 0.47
C ARG A 74 -18.03 1.03 1.73
N THR A 75 -16.78 0.83 2.13
CA THR A 75 -16.37 -0.03 3.26
C THR A 75 -15.61 0.80 4.30
N PRO A 76 -15.70 0.53 5.62
CA PRO A 76 -14.94 1.28 6.63
C PRO A 76 -13.48 0.81 6.68
N ARG A 77 -12.49 1.73 6.72
CA ARG A 77 -11.10 1.38 7.06
C ARG A 77 -10.86 1.69 8.55
N ARG A 78 -10.14 0.80 9.22
CA ARG A 78 -9.85 0.89 10.66
C ARG A 78 -8.67 1.85 10.87
N GLY A 79 -8.82 2.88 11.71
CA GLY A 79 -7.72 3.79 12.06
C GLY A 79 -7.48 5.01 11.16
N GLY A 80 -8.49 5.44 10.37
CA GLY A 80 -8.29 6.43 9.31
C GLY A 80 -7.63 5.81 8.09
N THR A 81 -7.27 6.62 7.10
CA THR A 81 -6.38 6.20 6.01
C THR A 81 -5.23 5.42 6.65
N PRO A 82 -4.92 4.18 6.22
CA PRO A 82 -3.55 3.73 6.33
C PRO A 82 -2.74 4.90 5.78
N ASP A 83 -1.73 5.38 6.50
CA ASP A 83 -0.66 6.10 5.84
C ASP A 83 -0.15 5.11 4.80
N GLY A 84 -0.74 5.11 3.60
CA GLY A 84 -0.45 4.07 2.64
C GLY A 84 1.05 4.14 2.44
N THR A 85 1.69 2.99 2.41
CA THR A 85 3.14 2.94 2.46
C THR A 85 3.66 3.73 1.28
N LYS A 86 4.56 4.68 1.56
CA LYS A 86 5.15 5.53 0.52
C LYS A 86 5.83 4.63 -0.49
N ILE A 87 5.55 4.88 -1.76
CA ILE A 87 6.27 4.23 -2.85
C ILE A 87 7.73 4.68 -2.75
N SER A 88 8.64 3.71 -2.65
CA SER A 88 10.08 3.90 -2.52
C SER A 88 10.74 4.19 -3.86
N GLY A 89 10.15 3.72 -4.97
CA GLY A 89 10.72 3.90 -6.30
C GLY A 89 9.81 3.42 -7.43
N ILE A 90 10.28 3.60 -8.66
CA ILE A 90 9.67 3.05 -9.87
C ILE A 90 10.67 2.07 -10.48
N ALA A 91 10.24 0.83 -10.71
CA ALA A 91 10.99 -0.15 -11.47
C ALA A 91 10.56 -0.09 -12.93
N GLU A 92 11.49 0.28 -13.82
CA GLU A 92 11.25 0.49 -15.25
C GLU A 92 12.56 0.32 -16.02
N ALA A 93 12.59 -0.63 -16.97
CA ALA A 93 13.76 -0.85 -17.81
C ALA A 93 14.00 0.32 -18.78
N GLY A 94 15.28 0.66 -19.00
CA GLY A 94 15.74 1.79 -19.82
C GLY A 94 15.61 3.15 -19.15
N ALA A 95 15.08 3.22 -17.94
CA ALA A 95 14.61 4.45 -17.34
C ALA A 95 15.56 4.95 -16.23
N LEU A 96 16.41 5.94 -16.58
CA LEU A 96 17.33 6.57 -15.62
C LEU A 96 16.63 7.62 -14.77
N ARG A 97 16.65 7.45 -13.44
CA ARG A 97 15.95 8.33 -12.50
C ARG A 97 16.86 8.70 -11.34
N SER A 98 16.73 9.93 -10.88
CA SER A 98 17.18 10.30 -9.53
C SER A 98 16.26 9.66 -8.50
N PRO A 99 16.73 9.41 -7.27
CA PRO A 99 15.89 8.86 -6.20
C PRO A 99 14.58 9.64 -6.02
N GLY A 100 13.46 8.92 -6.03
CA GLY A 100 12.11 9.50 -5.88
C GLY A 100 11.54 10.23 -7.10
N ALA A 101 12.29 10.36 -8.20
CA ALA A 101 11.80 11.03 -9.41
C ALA A 101 10.67 10.23 -10.10
N GLY A 102 9.63 10.94 -10.54
CA GLY A 102 8.48 10.34 -11.26
C GLY A 102 7.40 9.70 -10.38
N ILE A 103 7.61 9.64 -9.07
CA ILE A 103 6.60 9.23 -8.10
C ILE A 103 5.63 10.40 -7.88
N PRO A 104 4.31 10.24 -8.11
CA PRO A 104 3.35 11.30 -7.84
C PRO A 104 3.38 11.70 -6.35
N LYS A 105 3.43 13.01 -6.08
CA LYS A 105 3.47 13.52 -4.70
C LYS A 105 2.20 13.10 -3.95
N GLY A 106 2.38 12.53 -2.77
CA GLY A 106 1.26 12.07 -1.92
C GLY A 106 0.65 10.74 -2.36
N LEU A 107 1.18 10.07 -3.38
CA LEU A 107 0.73 8.72 -3.72
C LEU A 107 1.17 7.74 -2.63
N THR A 108 0.18 7.08 -2.06
CA THR A 108 0.30 6.11 -1.00
C THR A 108 -0.48 4.87 -1.40
N VAL A 109 0.04 3.68 -1.11
CA VAL A 109 -0.63 2.42 -1.45
C VAL A 109 -0.88 1.63 -0.18
N ALA A 110 -2.13 1.24 0.04
CA ALA A 110 -2.50 0.40 1.17
C ALA A 110 -2.21 -1.07 0.82
N ILE A 111 -0.96 -1.48 1.02
CA ILE A 111 -0.52 -2.87 0.88
C ILE A 111 -0.16 -3.40 2.26
N GLU A 112 -0.69 -4.57 2.61
CA GLU A 112 -0.33 -5.23 3.86
C GLU A 112 1.15 -5.68 3.80
N PRO A 113 1.99 -5.30 4.78
CA PRO A 113 3.37 -5.73 4.82
C PRO A 113 3.46 -7.25 5.10
N ASP A 114 4.51 -7.89 4.61
CA ASP A 114 4.75 -9.30 4.89
C ASP A 114 5.17 -9.48 6.36
N PRO A 115 4.49 -10.32 7.16
CA PRO A 115 4.76 -10.45 8.59
C PRO A 115 6.11 -11.09 8.91
N ARG A 116 6.81 -11.68 7.92
CA ARG A 116 8.12 -12.32 8.12
C ARG A 116 9.25 -11.30 8.27
N TYR A 117 9.03 -10.05 7.87
CA TYR A 117 10.05 -8.99 7.91
C TYR A 117 9.50 -7.75 8.63
N PRO A 118 10.35 -6.97 9.33
CA PRO A 118 9.92 -5.69 9.92
C PRO A 118 9.33 -4.74 8.88
N ILE A 119 8.33 -3.95 9.26
CA ILE A 119 7.60 -3.07 8.33
C ILE A 119 8.54 -2.00 7.77
N GLU A 120 9.40 -1.44 8.61
CA GLU A 120 10.41 -0.43 8.29
C GLU A 120 11.50 -0.94 7.33
N ALA A 121 11.66 -2.26 7.24
CA ALA A 121 12.64 -2.91 6.38
C ALA A 121 12.01 -3.36 5.05
N GLN A 122 10.72 -3.04 4.83
CA GLN A 122 10.02 -3.31 3.59
C GLN A 122 9.82 -2.04 2.76
N GLN A 123 9.94 -2.19 1.45
CA GLN A 123 9.84 -1.12 0.47
C GLN A 123 8.79 -1.46 -0.58
N ILE A 124 8.20 -0.43 -1.21
CA ILE A 124 7.22 -0.62 -2.28
C ILE A 124 7.73 0.03 -3.55
N PHE A 125 7.77 -0.73 -4.65
CA PHE A 125 8.10 -0.19 -5.97
C PHE A 125 6.91 -0.31 -6.91
N GLN A 126 6.63 0.76 -7.65
CA GLN A 126 5.68 0.72 -8.75
C GLN A 126 6.38 0.16 -9.99
N VAL A 127 5.78 -0.83 -10.65
CA VAL A 127 6.29 -1.41 -11.89
C VAL A 127 5.73 -0.63 -13.08
N ARG A 128 6.61 -0.23 -14.00
CA ARG A 128 6.24 0.38 -15.27
C ARG A 128 6.90 -0.36 -16.43
N GLY A 129 6.14 -0.51 -17.52
CA GLY A 129 6.54 -1.29 -18.67
C GLY A 129 6.54 -2.80 -18.39
N GLY A 130 6.78 -3.59 -19.44
CA GLY A 130 6.62 -5.04 -19.40
C GLY A 130 7.87 -5.85 -19.06
N HIS A 131 8.94 -5.22 -18.54
CA HIS A 131 10.25 -5.85 -18.33
C HIS A 131 10.28 -7.08 -17.39
N ALA A 132 9.24 -7.25 -16.57
CA ALA A 132 9.10 -8.36 -15.62
C ALA A 132 7.84 -9.21 -15.87
N ALA A 133 7.16 -9.03 -17.00
CA ALA A 133 5.89 -9.69 -17.29
C ALA A 133 5.99 -11.22 -17.30
N GLY A 134 7.09 -11.79 -17.81
CA GLY A 134 7.35 -13.22 -17.78
C GLY A 134 7.65 -13.80 -16.37
N LEU A 135 7.77 -12.94 -15.35
CA LEU A 135 7.79 -13.32 -13.93
C LEU A 135 6.38 -13.25 -13.29
N ASN A 136 5.33 -13.09 -14.11
CA ASN A 136 3.96 -12.81 -13.68
C ASN A 136 3.82 -11.49 -12.91
N ILE A 137 4.67 -10.51 -13.22
CA ILE A 137 4.61 -9.16 -12.65
C ILE A 137 4.26 -8.20 -13.78
N PRO A 138 2.96 -7.90 -14.00
CA PRO A 138 2.53 -7.05 -15.10
C PRO A 138 2.95 -5.59 -14.87
N SER A 139 2.93 -4.80 -15.95
CA SER A 139 2.97 -3.34 -15.83
C SER A 139 1.84 -2.86 -14.90
N GLU A 140 2.08 -1.79 -14.15
CA GLU A 140 1.18 -1.21 -13.14
C GLU A 140 1.09 -1.97 -11.81
N ALA A 141 1.74 -3.13 -11.69
CA ALA A 141 1.85 -3.81 -10.40
C ALA A 141 2.63 -2.95 -9.38
N PHE A 142 2.33 -3.16 -8.11
CA PHE A 142 3.17 -2.76 -6.99
C PHE A 142 3.86 -3.99 -6.42
N VAL A 143 5.17 -3.92 -6.22
CA VAL A 143 5.92 -4.99 -5.55
C VAL A 143 6.32 -4.56 -4.15
N VAL A 144 6.12 -5.44 -3.18
CA VAL A 144 6.66 -5.28 -1.83
C VAL A 144 7.95 -6.06 -1.72
N VAL A 145 8.95 -5.41 -1.14
CA VAL A 145 10.33 -5.85 -1.18
C VAL A 145 10.90 -5.85 0.23
N ALA A 146 11.46 -6.97 0.69
CA ALA A 146 12.31 -6.98 1.88
C ALA A 146 13.69 -6.47 1.50
N SER A 147 14.21 -5.48 2.24
CA SER A 147 15.53 -4.92 1.96
C SER A 147 16.64 -5.97 2.05
N ALA A 148 17.77 -5.71 1.41
CA ALA A 148 18.97 -6.55 1.53
C ALA A 148 19.41 -6.73 3.00
N ASP A 149 19.27 -5.70 3.84
CA ASP A 149 19.53 -5.78 5.28
C ASP A 149 18.56 -6.72 5.99
N ALA A 150 17.25 -6.62 5.70
CA ALA A 150 16.24 -7.47 6.31
C ALA A 150 16.48 -8.96 6.02
N LEU A 151 16.94 -9.29 4.81
CA LEU A 151 17.30 -10.65 4.42
C LEU A 151 18.49 -11.16 5.25
N ARG A 152 19.53 -10.34 5.41
CA ARG A 152 20.71 -10.67 6.22
C ARG A 152 20.35 -10.88 7.69
N ASP A 153 19.56 -10.00 8.26
CA ASP A 153 19.11 -10.09 9.66
C ASP A 153 18.25 -11.32 9.91
N ALA A 154 17.47 -11.74 8.90
CA ALA A 154 16.71 -12.98 8.92
C ALA A 154 17.56 -14.25 8.65
N GLY A 155 18.88 -14.11 8.42
CA GLY A 155 19.76 -15.22 8.09
C GLY A 155 19.48 -15.86 6.73
N ARG A 156 18.87 -15.11 5.80
CA ARG A 156 18.49 -15.58 4.46
C ARG A 156 19.44 -15.03 3.40
N GLU A 157 20.09 -15.94 2.68
CA GLU A 157 20.86 -15.59 1.48
C GLU A 157 19.98 -15.59 0.22
N LEU A 158 20.42 -14.88 -0.82
CA LEU A 158 19.77 -14.93 -2.14
C LEU A 158 20.13 -16.23 -2.84
N ILE A 159 19.13 -16.86 -3.45
CA ILE A 159 19.30 -18.11 -4.19
C ILE A 159 18.85 -17.97 -5.64
N ALA A 160 19.27 -18.92 -6.49
CA ALA A 160 18.85 -18.96 -7.88
C ALA A 160 17.33 -19.09 -7.95
N GLY A 161 16.70 -18.24 -8.75
CA GLY A 161 15.26 -18.18 -8.89
C GLY A 161 14.56 -17.13 -8.03
N ASP A 162 15.25 -16.54 -7.05
CA ASP A 162 14.72 -15.38 -6.32
C ASP A 162 14.42 -14.23 -7.27
N VAL A 163 13.31 -13.52 -7.05
CA VAL A 163 12.96 -12.31 -7.79
C VAL A 163 13.33 -11.11 -6.94
N VAL A 164 14.14 -10.21 -7.48
CA VAL A 164 14.73 -9.08 -6.76
C VAL A 164 14.50 -7.76 -7.48
N VAL A 165 14.51 -6.67 -6.71
CA VAL A 165 14.67 -5.33 -7.28
C VAL A 165 16.15 -5.01 -7.34
N VAL A 166 16.63 -4.65 -8.53
CA VAL A 166 18.03 -4.33 -8.82
C VAL A 166 18.14 -2.88 -9.24
N SER A 167 19.09 -2.17 -8.66
CA SER A 167 19.51 -0.84 -9.06
C SER A 167 20.83 -0.93 -9.83
N ARG A 168 20.96 -0.18 -10.92
CA ARG A 168 22.22 0.02 -11.64
C ARG A 168 22.43 1.51 -11.88
N THR A 169 23.49 2.07 -11.33
CA THR A 169 23.89 3.44 -11.61
C THR A 169 24.49 3.50 -13.01
N ALA A 170 23.92 4.30 -13.91
CA ALA A 170 24.42 4.44 -15.28
C ALA A 170 25.14 5.78 -15.51
N VAL A 171 24.65 6.87 -14.89
CA VAL A 171 25.20 8.22 -15.00
C VAL A 171 25.00 8.92 -13.66
N GLU A 172 25.96 9.74 -13.23
CA GLU A 172 25.98 10.55 -11.99
C GLU A 172 24.60 10.79 -11.33
N ASP A 173 24.41 10.18 -10.15
CA ASP A 173 23.20 10.18 -9.30
C ASP A 173 21.88 9.70 -9.94
N LYS A 174 21.95 9.09 -11.12
CA LYS A 174 20.81 8.44 -11.79
C LYS A 174 21.01 6.94 -11.84
N ALA A 175 20.03 6.26 -11.28
CA ALA A 175 19.95 4.80 -11.31
C ALA A 175 18.80 4.36 -12.21
N GLU A 176 19.03 3.25 -12.90
CA GLU A 176 17.98 2.42 -13.44
C GLU A 176 17.57 1.42 -12.35
N ILE A 177 16.27 1.27 -12.12
CA ILE A 177 15.72 0.27 -11.20
C ILE A 177 14.89 -0.71 -12.01
N THR A 178 15.16 -2.01 -11.88
CA THR A 178 14.42 -3.08 -12.58
C THR A 178 14.12 -4.25 -11.67
N ILE A 179 13.07 -5.01 -12.00
CA ILE A 179 12.82 -6.32 -11.38
C ILE A 179 13.50 -7.39 -12.22
N ARG A 180 14.23 -8.29 -11.56
CA ARG A 180 15.03 -9.33 -12.21
C ARG A 180 14.97 -10.64 -11.41
N LYS A 181 15.25 -11.75 -12.06
CA LYS A 181 15.42 -13.06 -11.43
C LYS A 181 16.90 -13.33 -11.21
N VAL A 182 17.25 -13.79 -10.01
CA VAL A 182 18.61 -14.18 -9.64
C VAL A 182 18.99 -15.47 -10.38
N ALA A 183 20.14 -15.45 -11.00
CA ALA A 183 20.85 -16.59 -11.56
C ALA A 183 22.33 -16.51 -11.15
N PHE A 184 23.07 -17.57 -11.40
CA PHE A 184 24.52 -17.61 -11.18
C PHE A 184 25.22 -18.15 -12.42
N ASP A 185 26.33 -17.54 -12.77
CA ASP A 185 27.22 -18.01 -13.85
C ASP A 185 28.70 -17.86 -13.44
N ALA A 186 29.62 -18.03 -14.40
CA ALA A 186 31.06 -17.96 -14.14
C ALA A 186 31.55 -16.58 -13.66
N LEU A 187 30.78 -15.51 -13.88
CA LEU A 187 31.06 -14.14 -13.40
C LEU A 187 30.44 -13.86 -12.03
N GLY A 188 29.69 -14.82 -11.47
CA GLY A 188 29.03 -14.71 -10.17
C GLY A 188 27.52 -14.52 -10.30
N MET A 189 26.97 -13.59 -9.51
CA MET A 189 25.54 -13.33 -9.48
C MET A 189 25.10 -12.54 -10.73
N ARG A 190 24.10 -13.08 -11.42
CA ARG A 190 23.48 -12.50 -12.62
C ARG A 190 22.00 -12.24 -12.38
N PHE A 191 21.46 -11.21 -13.01
CA PHE A 191 20.09 -10.75 -12.88
C PHE A 191 19.41 -10.76 -14.25
N ASP A 192 18.53 -11.74 -14.46
CA ASP A 192 17.86 -11.97 -15.74
C ASP A 192 16.51 -11.23 -15.78
N ALA A 193 16.20 -10.56 -16.90
CA ALA A 193 14.87 -9.99 -17.15
C ALA A 193 14.01 -10.97 -17.97
N TYR A 194 12.70 -10.84 -17.82
CA TYR A 194 11.72 -11.65 -18.56
C TYR A 194 10.63 -10.71 -19.08
N PRO A 195 10.92 -9.95 -20.15
CA PRO A 195 9.98 -8.99 -20.69
C PRO A 195 8.80 -9.68 -21.41
N ASP A 196 7.69 -8.97 -21.60
CA ASP A 196 6.59 -9.37 -22.48
C ASP A 196 6.94 -9.25 -23.98
N ASP A 197 7.84 -8.32 -24.31
CA ASP A 197 8.36 -8.11 -25.67
C ASP A 197 9.87 -7.86 -25.69
N GLY A 198 10.52 -8.32 -26.75
CA GLY A 198 11.96 -8.17 -26.97
C GLY A 198 12.85 -8.96 -26.02
N ALA A 199 14.11 -8.53 -25.94
CA ALA A 199 15.11 -9.08 -25.04
C ALA A 199 15.79 -7.93 -24.29
N ILE A 200 16.06 -8.14 -23.01
CA ILE A 200 16.82 -7.20 -22.18
C ILE A 200 18.04 -7.94 -21.68
N ASP A 201 19.21 -7.35 -21.91
CA ASP A 201 20.47 -7.96 -21.50
C ASP A 201 20.49 -8.23 -19.98
N PRO A 202 21.11 -9.34 -19.56
CA PRO A 202 21.30 -9.62 -18.15
C PRO A 202 22.19 -8.55 -17.51
N LEU A 203 21.98 -8.32 -16.22
CA LEU A 203 22.88 -7.50 -15.41
C LEU A 203 23.73 -8.40 -14.54
N HIS A 204 24.99 -8.04 -14.33
CA HIS A 204 25.87 -8.73 -13.39
C HIS A 204 26.13 -7.87 -12.17
N ALA A 205 26.30 -8.49 -11.00
CA ALA A 205 26.72 -7.78 -9.80
C ALA A 205 28.09 -7.12 -9.97
N SER A 206 28.99 -7.73 -10.77
CA SER A 206 30.29 -7.16 -11.15
C SER A 206 30.18 -5.84 -11.92
N ASP A 207 29.07 -5.64 -12.63
CA ASP A 207 28.86 -4.51 -13.54
C ASP A 207 28.06 -3.39 -12.86
N GLY A 208 28.12 -3.34 -11.52
CA GLY A 208 27.45 -2.33 -10.70
C GLY A 208 25.97 -2.61 -10.44
N GLY A 209 25.48 -3.83 -10.71
CA GLY A 209 24.14 -4.27 -10.31
C GLY A 209 24.05 -4.46 -8.79
N ILE A 210 23.25 -3.65 -8.12
CA ILE A 210 23.06 -3.67 -6.67
C ILE A 210 21.64 -4.16 -6.37
N VAL A 211 21.52 -5.22 -5.56
CA VAL A 211 20.21 -5.67 -5.06
C VAL A 211 19.70 -4.69 -4.01
N LEU A 212 18.53 -4.10 -4.26
CA LEU A 212 17.79 -3.32 -3.27
C LEU A 212 17.04 -4.22 -2.30
N GLY A 213 16.51 -5.34 -2.79
CA GLY A 213 15.89 -6.35 -1.95
C GLY A 213 15.15 -7.44 -2.72
N LEU A 214 14.55 -8.38 -1.98
CA LEU A 214 13.78 -9.52 -2.48
C LEU A 214 12.31 -9.15 -2.63
N VAL A 215 11.72 -9.42 -3.79
CA VAL A 215 10.28 -9.30 -4.03
C VAL A 215 9.55 -10.37 -3.22
N LEU A 216 8.71 -9.94 -2.28
CA LEU A 216 7.89 -10.81 -1.44
C LEU A 216 6.53 -11.09 -2.06
N GLN A 217 5.96 -10.06 -2.70
CA GLN A 217 4.65 -10.08 -3.32
C GLN A 217 4.57 -9.05 -4.45
N ALA A 218 3.75 -9.35 -5.45
CA ALA A 218 3.37 -8.45 -6.53
C ALA A 218 1.83 -8.32 -6.53
N ILE A 219 1.34 -7.09 -6.54
CA ILE A 219 -0.08 -6.78 -6.37
C ILE A 219 -0.54 -5.84 -7.48
N VAL A 220 -1.68 -6.15 -8.08
CA VAL A 220 -2.38 -5.26 -9.01
C VAL A 220 -3.60 -4.69 -8.28
N VAL A 221 -3.74 -3.37 -8.27
CA VAL A 221 -4.87 -2.68 -7.65
C VAL A 221 -5.84 -2.30 -8.77
N PHE A 222 -7.08 -2.81 -8.69
CA PHE A 222 -8.16 -2.57 -9.65
C PHE A 222 -9.15 -1.51 -9.13
#